data_AF-A0A6I1MNJ0-F1
#
_entry.id   AF-A0A6I1MNJ0-F1
#
_cell.length_a   1.000
_cell.length_b   1.000
_cell.length_c   1.000
_cell.angle_alpha   90.00
_cell.angle_beta   90.00
_cell.angle_gamma   90.00
#
_symmetry.space_group_name_H-M   'P 1'
#
loop_
_entity.id
_entity.type
_entity.pdbx_description
1 polymer ?
#
loop_
_entity_poly.entity_id
_entity_poly.type
_entity_poly.pdbx_seq_one_letter_code
_entity_poly.pdbx_strand_id
1 'polypeptide(L)'
;MNIDDSIIKSYLEGKDDYKSYWLFKNILDNGEYIFDKPKNEYKDKVKEICEKIYSNLNNFSPYNTELFSKLFPKWKDLIKDINIVLAVGCPSSYDAMVREYNGKEYIILDLIRFMSYEKKDEEIIALIVAMITHEFAHICIHRDYPVAKVGYKNKLIYITFDEGFAHFLSFTNNIDTYNFNDIIQLHYENSVKKLRIALFETNRLKQEKYLEECDCGYYWNKFAAISGKLYLASNINCLHDIYNQGPSVMALNIIE
;
A
#
# COMPACT_ATOMS: atom_id res chain seq x y z
N MET A 1 -5.85 5.76 15.96
CA MET A 1 -4.66 6.14 15.20
C MET A 1 -3.91 7.20 15.96
N ASN A 2 -2.60 7.06 16.03
CA ASN A 2 -1.69 8.03 16.62
C ASN A 2 -0.90 8.66 15.49
N ILE A 3 -1.01 9.97 15.30
CA ILE A 3 -0.28 10.70 14.25
C ILE A 3 0.96 11.33 14.87
N ASP A 4 2.14 10.89 14.43
CA ASP A 4 3.44 11.48 14.74
C ASP A 4 3.84 12.43 13.60
N ASP A 5 3.81 13.73 13.89
CA ASP A 5 4.19 14.83 13.00
C ASP A 5 5.53 15.47 13.41
N SER A 6 6.33 14.81 14.24
CA SER A 6 7.59 15.37 14.76
C SER A 6 8.56 15.78 13.65
N ILE A 7 8.66 14.97 12.59
CA ILE A 7 9.47 15.27 11.39
C ILE A 7 8.94 16.54 10.72
N ILE A 8 7.62 16.65 10.53
CA ILE A 8 6.98 17.82 9.91
C ILE A 8 7.26 19.08 10.71
N LYS A 9 7.03 19.05 12.03
CA LYS A 9 7.26 20.20 12.91
C LYS A 9 8.70 20.71 12.82
N SER A 10 9.68 19.81 12.92
CA SER A 10 11.09 20.17 12.83
C SER A 10 11.46 20.76 11.46
N TYR A 11 10.96 20.18 10.37
CA TYR A 11 11.13 20.73 9.03
C TYR A 11 10.53 22.13 8.89
N LEU A 12 9.29 22.36 9.35
CA LEU A 12 8.64 23.67 9.29
C LEU A 12 9.40 24.73 10.08
N GLU A 13 9.94 24.37 11.25
CA GLU A 13 10.82 25.22 12.07
C GLU A 13 12.20 25.49 11.44
N GLY A 14 12.57 24.76 10.38
CA GLY A 14 13.87 24.90 9.71
C GLY A 14 15.04 24.30 10.49
N LYS A 15 14.74 23.38 11.42
CA LYS A 15 15.75 22.53 12.05
C LYS A 15 16.14 21.41 11.08
N ASP A 16 17.30 20.80 11.29
CA ASP A 16 17.83 19.70 10.46
C ASP A 16 17.93 18.37 11.24
N ASP A 17 17.42 18.31 12.48
CA ASP A 17 17.53 17.13 13.36
C ASP A 17 16.64 15.96 12.92
N TYR A 18 15.55 16.25 12.20
CA TYR A 18 14.62 15.24 11.71
C TYR A 18 15.27 14.22 10.78
N LYS A 19 16.36 14.55 10.07
CA LYS A 19 17.12 13.58 9.26
C LYS A 19 17.70 12.41 10.06
N SER A 20 17.79 12.54 11.38
CA SER A 20 18.25 11.47 12.28
C SER A 20 17.14 10.53 12.75
N TYR A 21 15.88 10.77 12.34
CA TYR A 21 14.77 9.88 12.66
C TYR A 21 15.07 8.45 12.21
N TRP A 22 14.61 7.48 13.01
CA TRP A 22 14.78 6.06 12.74
C TRP A 22 14.25 5.65 11.36
N LEU A 23 13.21 6.34 10.89
CA LEU A 23 12.56 6.11 9.61
C LEU A 23 13.57 5.97 8.47
N PHE A 24 14.51 6.91 8.34
CA PHE A 24 15.41 6.96 7.17
C PHE A 24 16.40 5.79 7.10
N LYS A 25 16.59 5.02 8.18
CA LYS A 25 17.34 3.75 8.19
C LYS A 25 16.47 2.52 7.99
N ASN A 26 15.15 2.67 8.02
CA ASN A 26 14.18 1.59 7.94
C ASN A 26 13.32 1.68 6.67
N ILE A 27 13.59 2.62 5.76
CA ILE A 27 12.91 2.63 4.44
C ILE A 27 13.32 1.38 3.65
N LEU A 28 14.58 0.96 3.72
CA LEU A 28 15.07 -0.27 3.08
C LEU A 28 15.24 -1.38 4.13
N ASP A 29 14.83 -2.61 3.79
CA ASP A 29 14.94 -3.77 4.68
C ASP A 29 16.40 -4.13 5.04
N ASN A 30 17.37 -3.66 4.25
CA ASN A 30 18.79 -3.87 4.49
C ASN A 30 19.38 -2.90 5.55
N GLY A 31 18.58 -1.97 6.08
CA GLY A 31 19.02 -1.00 7.08
C GLY A 31 19.82 0.18 6.52
N GLU A 32 19.92 0.31 5.19
CA GLU A 32 20.65 1.39 4.54
C GLU A 32 19.94 2.74 4.75
N TYR A 33 20.73 3.77 5.06
CA TYR A 33 20.22 5.11 5.27
C TYR A 33 19.94 5.78 3.92
N ILE A 34 18.69 6.18 3.69
CA ILE A 34 18.29 6.95 2.52
C ILE A 34 17.45 8.17 2.91
N PHE A 35 17.79 9.32 2.33
CA PHE A 35 17.18 10.61 2.63
C PHE A 35 17.33 11.56 1.44
N ASP A 36 16.22 12.16 1.02
CA ASP A 36 16.19 13.22 0.00
C ASP A 36 15.92 14.56 0.69
N LYS A 37 16.86 15.50 0.65
CA LYS A 37 16.74 16.74 1.44
C LYS A 37 15.55 17.56 0.92
N PRO A 38 14.51 17.81 1.75
CA PRO A 38 13.36 18.59 1.31
C PRO A 38 13.75 20.06 1.14
N LYS A 39 13.24 20.69 0.10
CA LYS A 39 13.48 22.11 -0.18
C LYS A 39 12.57 22.98 0.69
N ASN A 40 13.04 24.16 1.10
CA ASN A 40 12.27 25.09 1.94
C ASN A 40 11.02 25.66 1.24
N GLU A 41 10.99 25.69 -0.10
CA GLU A 41 9.85 26.19 -0.87
C GLU A 41 8.56 25.36 -0.65
N TYR A 42 8.68 24.14 -0.15
CA TYR A 42 7.53 23.26 0.09
C TYR A 42 6.88 23.43 1.47
N LYS A 43 7.43 24.27 2.36
CA LYS A 43 6.94 24.40 3.75
C LYS A 43 5.47 24.76 3.84
N ASP A 44 5.02 25.75 3.08
CA ASP A 44 3.62 26.21 3.15
C ASP A 44 2.65 25.11 2.70
N LYS A 45 2.98 24.39 1.62
CA LYS A 45 2.14 23.30 1.14
C LYS A 45 2.16 22.07 2.06
N VAL A 46 3.32 21.75 2.64
CA VAL A 46 3.44 20.68 3.65
C VAL A 46 2.59 21.00 4.88
N LYS A 47 2.61 22.24 5.35
CA LYS A 47 1.76 22.70 6.46
C LYS A 47 0.28 22.52 6.12
N GLU A 48 -0.14 22.97 4.95
CA GLU A 48 -1.53 22.86 4.47
C GLU A 48 -2.00 21.39 4.37
N ILE A 49 -1.18 20.50 3.81
CA ILE A 49 -1.50 19.07 3.73
C ILE A 49 -1.58 18.46 5.14
N CYS A 50 -0.66 18.81 6.03
CA CYS A 50 -0.66 18.32 7.41
C CYS A 50 -1.94 18.73 8.16
N GLU A 51 -2.38 19.99 8.06
CA GLU A 51 -3.63 20.47 8.66
C GLU A 51 -4.86 19.72 8.13
N LYS A 52 -4.88 19.44 6.82
CA LYS A 52 -5.96 18.65 6.20
C LYS A 52 -5.95 17.20 6.66
N ILE A 53 -4.77 16.59 6.80
CA ILE A 53 -4.62 15.23 7.36
C ILE A 53 -5.23 15.18 8.76
N TYR A 54 -4.85 16.09 9.65
CA TYR A 54 -5.41 16.14 11.01
C TYR A 54 -6.94 16.29 11.01
N SER A 55 -7.47 17.13 10.13
CA SER A 55 -8.91 17.38 10.03
C SER A 55 -9.70 16.15 9.55
N ASN A 56 -9.09 15.30 8.72
CA ASN A 56 -9.78 14.15 8.10
C ASN A 56 -9.48 12.81 8.80
N LEU A 57 -8.31 12.63 9.39
CA LEU A 57 -7.90 11.34 9.97
C LEU A 57 -8.42 11.12 11.39
N ASN A 58 -8.86 12.17 12.11
CA ASN A 58 -9.45 12.01 13.45
C ASN A 58 -10.67 11.07 13.46
N ASN A 59 -11.42 11.03 12.35
CA ASN A 59 -12.56 10.13 12.14
C ASN A 59 -12.36 9.26 10.89
N PHE A 60 -11.13 8.80 10.65
CA PHE A 60 -10.82 7.99 9.48
C PHE A 60 -11.73 6.76 9.37
N SER A 61 -12.19 6.51 8.15
CA SER A 61 -12.81 5.25 7.75
C SER A 61 -12.15 4.79 6.46
N PRO A 62 -11.78 3.51 6.33
CA PRO A 62 -11.22 3.00 5.09
C PRO A 62 -12.26 3.11 3.97
N TYR A 63 -11.79 3.27 2.73
CA TYR A 63 -12.66 3.10 1.58
C TYR A 63 -13.38 1.76 1.61
N ASN A 64 -14.57 1.74 1.01
CA ASN A 64 -15.40 0.53 0.96
C ASN A 64 -15.67 -0.03 2.37
N THR A 65 -15.95 0.84 3.34
CA THR A 65 -16.01 0.51 4.78
C THR A 65 -16.87 -0.72 5.10
N GLU A 66 -18.01 -0.90 4.42
CA GLU A 66 -18.87 -2.07 4.64
C GLU A 66 -18.18 -3.37 4.21
N LEU A 67 -17.60 -3.40 3.02
CA LEU A 67 -16.80 -4.54 2.56
C LEU A 67 -15.58 -4.74 3.47
N PHE A 68 -14.86 -3.67 3.79
CA PHE A 68 -13.69 -3.72 4.68
C PHE A 68 -14.06 -4.32 6.04
N SER A 69 -15.25 -3.99 6.57
CA SER A 69 -15.78 -4.55 7.82
C SER A 69 -16.16 -6.02 7.71
N LYS A 70 -16.62 -6.48 6.54
CA LYS A 70 -16.90 -7.89 6.29
C LYS A 70 -15.61 -8.71 6.21
N LEU A 71 -14.58 -8.19 5.53
CA LEU A 71 -13.29 -8.86 5.40
C LEU A 71 -12.50 -8.86 6.72
N PHE A 72 -12.52 -7.74 7.45
CA PHE A 72 -11.71 -7.55 8.65
C PHE A 72 -12.57 -7.12 9.85
N PRO A 73 -13.41 -7.99 10.44
CA PRO A 73 -14.40 -7.60 11.46
C PRO A 73 -13.85 -6.86 12.69
N LYS A 74 -12.56 -6.99 12.99
CA LYS A 74 -11.88 -6.37 14.13
C LYS A 74 -11.08 -5.10 13.77
N TRP A 75 -11.19 -4.59 12.55
CA TRP A 75 -10.37 -3.46 12.07
C TRP A 75 -10.55 -2.19 12.92
N LYS A 76 -11.76 -1.93 13.44
CA LYS A 76 -12.05 -0.75 14.26
C LYS A 76 -11.26 -0.69 15.57
N ASP A 77 -10.87 -1.84 16.11
CA ASP A 77 -10.00 -1.89 17.28
C ASP A 77 -8.53 -1.78 16.85
N LEU A 78 -8.15 -2.46 15.77
CA LEU A 78 -6.78 -2.44 15.25
C LEU A 78 -6.32 -1.03 14.84
N ILE A 79 -7.18 -0.26 14.18
CA ILE A 79 -6.88 1.11 13.71
C ILE A 79 -6.61 2.09 14.87
N LYS A 80 -7.02 1.77 16.11
CA LYS A 80 -6.75 2.61 17.28
C LYS A 80 -5.26 2.61 17.61
N ASP A 81 -4.60 1.46 17.47
CA ASP A 81 -3.20 1.24 17.85
C ASP A 81 -2.20 1.54 16.73
N ILE A 82 -2.69 1.79 15.51
CA ILE A 82 -1.85 2.14 14.37
C ILE A 82 -1.20 3.51 14.55
N ASN A 83 0.09 3.55 14.26
CA ASN A 83 0.90 4.76 14.29
C ASN A 83 1.12 5.23 12.85
N ILE A 84 0.80 6.49 12.59
CA ILE A 84 1.03 7.14 11.31
C ILE A 84 2.16 8.14 11.50
N VAL A 85 3.23 8.02 10.73
CA VAL A 85 4.33 8.99 10.72
C VAL A 85 4.16 9.89 9.50
N LEU A 86 3.96 11.18 9.73
CA LEU A 86 4.01 12.19 8.68
C LEU A 86 5.47 12.58 8.48
N ALA A 87 5.97 12.38 7.26
CA ALA A 87 7.37 12.53 6.93
C ALA A 87 7.60 13.57 5.82
N VAL A 88 8.83 14.05 5.78
CA VAL A 88 9.43 14.69 4.61
C VAL A 88 10.84 14.14 4.41
N GLY A 89 11.21 13.97 3.16
CA GLY A 89 12.57 13.58 2.77
C GLY A 89 12.76 12.09 2.52
N CYS A 90 11.68 11.35 2.31
CA CYS A 90 11.75 10.04 1.68
C CYS A 90 12.11 10.20 0.18
N PRO A 91 12.96 9.33 -0.39
CA PRO A 91 13.29 9.39 -1.81
C PRO A 91 12.09 9.13 -2.73
N SER A 92 12.26 9.43 -4.03
CA SER A 92 11.24 9.14 -5.04
C SER A 92 10.82 7.67 -5.02
N SER A 93 9.51 7.42 -5.19
CA SER A 93 8.84 6.10 -5.09
C SER A 93 8.50 5.63 -3.67
N TYR A 94 8.81 6.41 -2.63
CA TYR A 94 8.44 6.13 -1.24
C TYR A 94 7.50 7.21 -0.69
N ASP A 95 6.28 7.25 -1.22
CA ASP A 95 5.23 8.20 -0.86
C ASP A 95 4.33 7.69 0.27
N ALA A 96 4.01 6.40 0.27
CA ALA A 96 3.35 5.69 1.37
C ALA A 96 4.01 4.31 1.57
N MET A 97 4.11 3.86 2.82
CA MET A 97 4.66 2.53 3.14
C MET A 97 4.35 2.10 4.58
N VAL A 98 4.29 0.79 4.83
CA VAL A 98 4.33 0.20 6.17
C VAL A 98 5.76 -0.24 6.55
N ARG A 99 6.22 0.11 7.76
CA ARG A 99 7.47 -0.39 8.33
C ARG A 99 7.29 -0.85 9.77
N GLU A 100 7.96 -1.96 10.10
CA GLU A 100 8.10 -2.40 11.49
C GLU A 100 9.26 -1.66 12.17
N TYR A 101 9.02 -1.11 13.35
CA TYR A 101 10.06 -0.56 14.21
C TYR A 101 9.75 -0.90 15.67
N ASN A 102 10.71 -1.54 16.35
CA ASN A 102 10.54 -2.01 17.74
C ASN A 102 9.29 -2.87 17.96
N GLY A 103 8.98 -3.77 17.01
CA GLY A 103 7.83 -4.68 17.10
C GLY A 103 6.46 -4.01 16.91
N LYS A 104 6.43 -2.79 16.36
CA LYS A 104 5.20 -2.08 16.00
C LYS A 104 5.23 -1.69 14.52
N GLU A 105 4.08 -1.78 13.87
CA GLU A 105 3.89 -1.32 12.49
C GLU A 105 3.54 0.17 12.47
N TYR A 106 4.18 0.88 11.54
CA TYR A 106 3.98 2.29 11.27
C TYR A 106 3.60 2.48 9.82
N ILE A 107 2.52 3.21 9.56
CA ILE A 107 2.20 3.73 8.23
C ILE A 107 2.96 5.05 8.09
N ILE A 108 3.81 5.18 7.08
CA ILE A 108 4.59 6.38 6.81
C ILE A 108 4.02 7.06 5.57
N LEU A 109 3.83 8.37 5.64
CA LEU A 109 3.34 9.19 4.53
C LEU A 109 4.29 10.35 4.29
N ASP A 110 4.94 10.40 3.13
CA ASP A 110 5.78 11.54 2.75
C ASP A 110 4.95 12.63 2.07
N LEU A 111 4.76 13.75 2.77
CA LEU A 111 3.87 14.82 2.32
C LEU A 111 4.40 15.56 1.09
N ILE A 112 5.72 15.52 0.86
CA ILE A 112 6.31 16.13 -0.33
C ILE A 112 6.07 15.26 -1.55
N ARG A 113 6.19 13.94 -1.41
CA ARG A 113 5.92 13.02 -2.52
C ARG A 113 4.46 13.12 -2.99
N PHE A 114 3.50 13.38 -2.09
CA PHE A 114 2.11 13.62 -2.49
C PHE A 114 1.89 14.82 -3.42
N MET A 115 2.77 15.83 -3.37
CA MET A 115 2.68 16.96 -4.29
C MET A 115 3.03 16.58 -5.74
N SER A 116 3.75 15.47 -5.96
CA SER A 116 4.10 15.02 -7.32
C SER A 116 2.91 14.52 -8.15
N TYR A 117 1.75 14.27 -7.52
CA TYR A 117 0.57 13.74 -8.19
C TYR A 117 -0.26 14.80 -8.94
N GLU A 118 0.16 16.08 -8.93
CA GLU A 118 -0.52 17.23 -9.58
C GLU A 118 -2.04 17.25 -9.33
N LYS A 119 -2.45 17.03 -8.08
CA LYS A 119 -3.85 16.90 -7.67
C LYS A 119 -4.42 18.19 -7.11
N LYS A 120 -5.73 18.37 -7.28
CA LYS A 120 -6.48 19.38 -6.51
C LYS A 120 -6.52 19.00 -5.04
N ASP A 121 -6.81 19.97 -4.19
CA ASP A 121 -6.81 19.79 -2.74
C ASP A 121 -7.75 18.68 -2.23
N GLU A 122 -8.97 18.61 -2.76
CA GLU A 122 -9.94 17.54 -2.42
C GLU A 122 -9.43 16.17 -2.89
N GLU A 123 -8.72 16.13 -4.02
CA GLU A 123 -8.14 14.92 -4.58
C GLU A 123 -6.92 14.45 -3.77
N ILE A 124 -6.18 15.35 -3.11
CA ILE A 124 -5.08 14.99 -2.18
C ILE A 124 -5.63 14.25 -0.96
N ILE A 125 -6.75 14.69 -0.39
CA ILE A 125 -7.35 13.99 0.75
C ILE A 125 -7.89 12.63 0.33
N ALA A 126 -8.56 12.56 -0.81
CA ALA A 126 -8.98 11.29 -1.38
C ALA A 126 -7.79 10.34 -1.61
N LEU A 127 -6.65 10.86 -2.08
CA LEU A 127 -5.41 10.10 -2.24
C LEU A 127 -4.88 9.58 -0.90
N ILE A 128 -4.82 10.44 0.12
CA ILE A 128 -4.33 10.06 1.46
C ILE A 128 -5.22 8.97 2.07
N VAL A 129 -6.54 9.10 1.99
CA VAL A 129 -7.47 8.08 2.49
C VAL A 129 -7.30 6.76 1.72
N ALA A 130 -7.11 6.83 0.39
CA ALA A 130 -6.82 5.64 -0.41
C ALA A 130 -5.51 4.97 0.03
N MET A 131 -4.43 5.74 0.22
CA MET A 131 -3.13 5.21 0.65
C MET A 131 -3.20 4.60 2.05
N ILE A 132 -3.84 5.26 3.02
CA ILE A 132 -4.02 4.68 4.35
C ILE A 132 -4.91 3.43 4.28
N THR A 133 -5.93 3.40 3.42
CA THR A 133 -6.75 2.19 3.21
C THR A 133 -5.92 1.04 2.66
N HIS A 134 -5.02 1.32 1.69
CA HIS A 134 -4.10 0.34 1.11
C HIS A 134 -3.16 -0.23 2.17
N GLU A 135 -2.41 0.65 2.85
CA GLU A 135 -1.45 0.25 3.88
C GLU A 135 -2.12 -0.44 5.08
N PHE A 136 -3.32 0.00 5.45
CA PHE A 136 -4.07 -0.63 6.53
C PHE A 136 -4.63 -2.01 6.14
N ALA A 137 -4.94 -2.23 4.86
CA ALA A 137 -5.31 -3.56 4.38
C ALA A 137 -4.17 -4.56 4.59
N HIS A 138 -2.91 -4.17 4.31
CA HIS A 138 -1.75 -5.02 4.59
C HIS A 138 -1.67 -5.41 6.06
N ILE A 139 -1.77 -4.44 6.98
CA ILE A 139 -1.75 -4.70 8.43
C ILE A 139 -2.85 -5.70 8.83
N CYS A 140 -4.05 -5.57 8.27
CA CYS A 140 -5.14 -6.51 8.52
C CYS A 140 -4.84 -7.91 7.94
N ILE A 141 -4.32 -7.98 6.71
CA ILE A 141 -3.97 -9.23 6.03
C ILE A 141 -2.85 -9.96 6.76
N HIS A 142 -1.79 -9.25 7.18
CA HIS A 142 -0.63 -9.85 7.85
C HIS A 142 -1.00 -10.49 9.19
N ARG A 143 -2.06 -9.99 9.83
CA ARG A 143 -2.62 -10.58 11.06
C ARG A 143 -3.27 -11.93 10.83
N ASP A 144 -4.05 -12.05 9.76
CA ASP A 144 -4.82 -13.28 9.46
C ASP A 144 -3.98 -14.27 8.65
N TYR A 145 -3.07 -13.77 7.82
CA TYR A 145 -2.14 -14.52 6.97
C TYR A 145 -0.71 -13.97 7.16
N PRO A 146 0.08 -14.52 8.10
CA PRO A 146 1.46 -14.10 8.31
C PRO A 146 2.31 -14.26 7.04
N VAL A 147 3.21 -13.30 6.80
CA VAL A 147 4.03 -13.23 5.59
C VAL A 147 4.78 -14.54 5.31
N ALA A 148 4.64 -15.05 4.08
CA ALA A 148 5.33 -16.25 3.64
C ALA A 148 6.84 -16.01 3.46
N LYS A 149 7.65 -16.31 4.48
CA LYS A 149 9.10 -16.05 4.45
C LYS A 149 9.93 -17.05 3.62
N VAL A 150 9.35 -18.18 3.18
CA VAL A 150 10.11 -19.29 2.58
C VAL A 150 9.57 -19.71 1.21
N GLY A 151 10.45 -19.67 0.21
CA GLY A 151 10.21 -20.18 -1.15
C GLY A 151 9.69 -19.15 -2.15
N TYR A 152 10.31 -19.09 -3.33
CA TYR A 152 9.95 -18.16 -4.42
C TYR A 152 8.46 -18.18 -4.76
N LYS A 153 7.91 -19.38 -5.01
CA LYS A 153 6.50 -19.54 -5.40
C LYS A 153 5.54 -19.05 -4.32
N ASN A 154 5.82 -19.38 -3.05
CA ASN A 154 4.99 -18.95 -1.92
C ASN A 154 5.01 -17.43 -1.74
N LYS A 155 6.16 -16.79 -1.92
CA LYS A 155 6.26 -15.33 -1.92
C LYS A 155 5.41 -14.71 -3.03
N LEU A 156 5.52 -15.22 -4.25
CA LEU A 156 4.75 -14.69 -5.38
C LEU A 156 3.23 -14.87 -5.20
N ILE A 157 2.81 -16.03 -4.67
CA ILE A 157 1.41 -16.30 -4.30
C ILE A 157 0.94 -15.31 -3.23
N TYR A 158 1.75 -15.10 -2.19
CA TYR A 158 1.41 -14.20 -1.11
C TYR A 158 1.28 -12.76 -1.60
N ILE A 159 2.23 -12.27 -2.39
CA ILE A 159 2.19 -10.91 -2.98
C ILE A 159 0.96 -10.74 -3.86
N THR A 160 0.61 -11.73 -4.68
CA THR A 160 -0.60 -11.69 -5.52
C THR A 160 -1.87 -11.50 -4.68
N PHE A 161 -1.93 -12.12 -3.51
CA PHE A 161 -3.06 -12.01 -2.58
C PHE A 161 -3.05 -10.68 -1.83
N ASP A 162 -1.94 -10.36 -1.16
CA ASP A 162 -1.78 -9.21 -0.28
C ASP A 162 -1.95 -7.89 -1.06
N GLU A 163 -1.14 -7.69 -2.09
CA GLU A 163 -1.24 -6.51 -2.97
C GLU A 163 -2.56 -6.48 -3.75
N GLY A 164 -3.07 -7.65 -4.13
CA GLY A 164 -4.34 -7.76 -4.83
C GLY A 164 -5.49 -7.17 -4.03
N PHE A 165 -5.64 -7.58 -2.77
CA PHE A 165 -6.65 -7.04 -1.86
C PHE A 165 -6.37 -5.58 -1.49
N ALA A 166 -5.13 -5.24 -1.15
CA ALA A 166 -4.78 -3.89 -0.74
C ALA A 166 -5.02 -2.87 -1.86
N HIS A 167 -4.67 -3.18 -3.11
CA HIS A 167 -5.00 -2.33 -4.24
C HIS A 167 -6.48 -2.34 -4.60
N PHE A 168 -7.17 -3.48 -4.49
CA PHE A 168 -8.61 -3.53 -4.79
C PHE A 168 -9.43 -2.66 -3.84
N LEU A 169 -9.17 -2.76 -2.53
CA LEU A 169 -9.90 -2.05 -1.48
C LEU A 169 -9.66 -0.54 -1.47
N SER A 170 -8.49 -0.09 -1.96
CA SER A 170 -8.13 1.33 -2.01
C SER A 170 -8.39 1.99 -3.37
N PHE A 171 -8.70 1.23 -4.42
CA PHE A 171 -8.71 1.74 -5.79
C PHE A 171 -9.73 2.85 -6.04
N THR A 172 -10.90 2.71 -5.44
CA THR A 172 -12.02 3.65 -5.55
C THR A 172 -12.71 3.73 -4.19
N ASN A 173 -13.33 4.87 -3.90
CA ASN A 173 -14.04 5.07 -2.63
C ASN A 173 -15.32 4.21 -2.51
N ASN A 174 -15.87 3.76 -3.65
CA ASN A 174 -17.02 2.88 -3.72
C ASN A 174 -16.90 1.91 -4.91
N ILE A 175 -16.55 0.65 -4.61
CA ILE A 175 -16.41 -0.43 -5.60
C ILE A 175 -17.72 -0.84 -6.26
N ASP A 176 -18.86 -0.70 -5.57
CA ASP A 176 -20.16 -1.15 -6.08
C ASP A 176 -20.64 -0.28 -7.25
N THR A 177 -20.16 0.96 -7.30
CA THR A 177 -20.50 1.93 -8.36
C THR A 177 -19.47 2.03 -9.47
N TYR A 178 -18.29 1.43 -9.29
CA TYR A 178 -17.20 1.55 -10.24
C TYR A 178 -17.29 0.44 -11.31
N ASN A 179 -17.25 0.83 -12.59
CA ASN A 179 -17.22 -0.12 -13.68
C ASN A 179 -15.78 -0.57 -13.98
N PHE A 180 -15.44 -1.81 -13.63
CA PHE A 180 -14.12 -2.39 -13.86
C PHE A 180 -13.89 -2.92 -15.29
N ASN A 181 -14.91 -2.97 -16.16
CA ASN A 181 -14.85 -3.68 -17.44
C ASN A 181 -13.67 -3.23 -18.32
N ASP A 182 -13.48 -1.93 -18.50
CA ASP A 182 -12.45 -1.40 -19.40
C ASP A 182 -11.03 -1.77 -18.92
N ILE A 183 -10.79 -1.67 -17.61
CA ILE A 183 -9.47 -1.99 -17.03
C ILE A 183 -9.22 -3.50 -16.94
N ILE A 184 -10.26 -4.31 -16.72
CA ILE A 184 -10.19 -5.77 -16.80
C ILE A 184 -9.81 -6.17 -18.22
N GLN A 185 -10.54 -5.66 -19.22
CA GLN A 185 -10.29 -5.96 -20.63
C GLN A 185 -8.87 -5.57 -21.06
N LEU A 186 -8.36 -4.44 -20.57
CA LEU A 186 -7.05 -3.93 -20.98
C LEU A 186 -5.87 -4.66 -20.32
N HIS A 187 -6.01 -5.08 -19.06
CA HIS A 187 -4.86 -5.49 -18.25
C HIS A 187 -4.90 -6.93 -17.74
N TYR A 188 -6.08 -7.53 -17.57
CA TYR A 188 -6.21 -8.78 -16.81
C TYR A 188 -5.46 -9.94 -17.46
N GLU A 189 -5.75 -10.25 -18.73
CA GLU A 189 -5.14 -11.41 -19.43
C GLU A 189 -3.61 -11.35 -19.45
N ASN A 190 -3.05 -10.17 -19.71
CA ASN A 190 -1.59 -9.99 -19.75
C ASN A 190 -0.96 -10.17 -18.37
N SER A 191 -1.59 -9.64 -17.32
CA SER A 191 -1.12 -9.80 -15.95
C SER A 191 -1.16 -11.27 -15.50
N VAL A 192 -2.24 -12.00 -15.79
CA VAL A 192 -2.41 -13.43 -15.48
C VAL A 192 -1.42 -14.28 -16.26
N LYS A 193 -1.22 -14.01 -17.55
CA LYS A 193 -0.23 -14.72 -18.39
C LYS A 193 1.17 -14.59 -17.79
N LYS A 194 1.56 -13.39 -17.35
CA LYS A 194 2.87 -13.16 -16.72
C LYS A 194 2.97 -13.84 -15.36
N LEU A 195 1.93 -13.77 -14.53
CA LEU A 195 1.87 -14.51 -13.26
C LEU A 195 2.02 -16.02 -13.47
N ARG A 196 1.30 -16.60 -14.44
CA ARG A 196 1.39 -18.03 -14.77
C ARG A 196 2.82 -18.42 -15.16
N ILE A 197 3.45 -17.67 -16.07
CA ILE A 197 4.86 -17.91 -16.45
C ILE A 197 5.77 -17.84 -15.22
N ALA A 198 5.62 -16.81 -14.39
CA ALA A 198 6.43 -16.61 -13.21
C ALA A 198 6.27 -17.76 -12.19
N LEU A 199 5.05 -18.26 -11.94
CA LEU A 199 4.79 -19.34 -10.99
C LEU A 199 5.39 -20.70 -11.38
N PHE A 200 5.63 -20.93 -12.68
CA PHE A 200 6.24 -22.15 -13.21
C PHE A 200 7.73 -21.97 -13.58
N GLU A 201 8.32 -20.80 -13.35
CA GLU A 201 9.73 -20.54 -13.63
C GLU A 201 10.63 -21.34 -12.66
N THR A 202 11.68 -21.96 -13.20
CA THR A 202 12.65 -22.79 -12.45
C THR A 202 14.04 -22.16 -12.41
N ASN A 203 14.33 -21.20 -13.28
CA ASN A 203 15.59 -20.48 -13.31
C ASN A 203 15.64 -19.40 -12.22
N ARG A 204 16.59 -19.54 -11.28
CA ARG A 204 16.74 -18.64 -10.13
C ARG A 204 16.93 -17.16 -10.47
N LEU A 205 17.73 -16.83 -11.48
CA LEU A 205 17.95 -15.42 -11.85
C LEU A 205 16.67 -14.77 -12.39
N LYS A 206 15.87 -15.53 -13.14
CA LYS A 206 14.56 -15.06 -13.60
C LYS A 206 13.56 -14.96 -12.45
N GLN A 207 13.60 -15.90 -11.50
CA GLN A 207 12.77 -15.83 -10.29
C GLN A 207 13.05 -14.55 -9.49
N GLU A 208 14.31 -14.20 -9.29
CA GLU A 208 14.70 -12.94 -8.62
C GLU A 208 14.13 -11.72 -9.37
N LYS A 209 14.26 -11.70 -10.69
CA LYS A 209 13.65 -10.65 -11.53
C LYS A 209 12.12 -10.62 -11.44
N TYR A 210 11.45 -11.77 -11.39
CA TYR A 210 10.00 -11.82 -11.25
C TYR A 210 9.54 -11.33 -9.87
N LEU A 211 10.30 -11.58 -8.80
CA LEU A 211 9.99 -11.02 -7.48
C LEU A 211 10.13 -9.50 -7.44
N GLU A 212 11.03 -8.91 -8.22
CA GLU A 212 11.11 -7.46 -8.37
C GLU A 212 9.90 -6.93 -9.17
N GLU A 213 9.64 -7.49 -10.36
CA GLU A 213 8.59 -7.00 -11.25
C GLU A 213 7.15 -7.30 -10.79
N CYS A 214 6.96 -8.16 -9.78
CA CYS A 214 5.62 -8.56 -9.34
C CYS A 214 4.85 -7.43 -8.66
N ASP A 215 5.55 -6.52 -8.01
CA ASP A 215 5.00 -5.34 -7.34
C ASP A 215 5.80 -4.04 -7.55
N CYS A 216 6.98 -4.06 -8.19
CA CYS A 216 7.70 -2.82 -8.51
C CYS A 216 7.45 -2.33 -9.96
N GLY A 217 7.50 -1.01 -10.14
CA GLY A 217 7.43 -0.35 -11.45
C GLY A 217 6.15 0.43 -11.69
N TYR A 218 5.84 0.73 -12.96
CA TYR A 218 4.59 1.40 -13.33
C TYR A 218 3.37 0.62 -12.83
N TYR A 219 2.37 1.33 -12.31
CA TYR A 219 1.21 0.75 -11.63
C TYR A 219 0.60 -0.48 -12.32
N TRP A 220 0.29 -0.38 -13.62
CA TRP A 220 -0.34 -1.48 -14.37
C TRP A 220 0.62 -2.60 -14.81
N ASN A 221 1.92 -2.44 -14.61
CA ASN A 221 2.94 -3.44 -14.97
C ASN A 221 3.27 -4.38 -13.81
N LYS A 222 2.81 -4.07 -12.58
CA LYS A 222 2.96 -4.88 -11.37
C LYS A 222 2.11 -6.16 -11.46
N PHE A 223 2.60 -7.16 -12.20
CA PHE A 223 1.73 -8.21 -12.72
C PHE A 223 1.03 -9.05 -11.65
N ALA A 224 1.67 -9.31 -10.49
CA ALA A 224 1.05 -10.07 -9.41
C ALA A 224 -0.06 -9.26 -8.76
N ALA A 225 0.27 -8.04 -8.30
CA ALA A 225 -0.68 -7.08 -7.73
C ALA A 225 -1.91 -6.86 -8.64
N ILE A 226 -1.67 -6.59 -9.94
CA ILE A 226 -2.74 -6.32 -10.91
C ILE A 226 -3.59 -7.56 -11.19
N SER A 227 -2.98 -8.73 -11.33
CA SER A 227 -3.75 -9.97 -11.55
C SER A 227 -4.66 -10.29 -10.35
N GLY A 228 -4.16 -10.13 -9.11
CA GLY A 228 -4.95 -10.30 -7.90
C GLY A 228 -6.09 -9.30 -7.81
N LYS A 229 -5.81 -8.00 -7.99
CA LYS A 229 -6.81 -6.93 -7.97
C LYS A 229 -7.93 -7.16 -8.98
N LEU A 230 -7.59 -7.48 -10.23
CA LEU A 230 -8.56 -7.61 -11.31
C LEU A 230 -9.34 -8.94 -11.24
N TYR A 231 -8.75 -9.98 -10.65
CA TYR A 231 -9.48 -11.19 -10.28
C TYR A 231 -10.55 -10.88 -9.22
N LEU A 232 -10.20 -10.14 -8.16
CA LEU A 232 -11.17 -9.71 -7.14
C LEU A 232 -12.27 -8.83 -7.74
N ALA A 233 -11.91 -7.90 -8.62
CA ALA A 233 -12.88 -7.07 -9.35
C ALA A 233 -13.83 -7.87 -10.25
N SER A 234 -13.37 -8.99 -10.82
CA SER A 234 -14.21 -9.90 -11.60
C SER A 234 -15.12 -10.78 -10.72
N ASN A 235 -14.85 -10.84 -9.40
CA ASN A 235 -15.51 -11.74 -8.46
C ASN A 235 -16.01 -11.00 -7.19
N ILE A 236 -16.50 -9.76 -7.35
CA ILE A 236 -16.92 -8.86 -6.24
C ILE A 236 -17.94 -9.52 -5.29
N ASN A 237 -18.81 -10.38 -5.81
CA ASN A 237 -19.84 -11.06 -5.01
C ASN A 237 -19.29 -12.19 -4.11
N CYS A 238 -18.04 -12.62 -4.31
CA CYS A 238 -17.43 -13.75 -3.63
C CYS A 238 -16.20 -13.36 -2.77
N LEU A 239 -15.98 -12.06 -2.53
CA LEU A 239 -14.75 -11.55 -1.91
C LEU A 239 -14.46 -12.15 -0.53
N HIS A 240 -15.49 -12.31 0.30
CA HIS A 240 -15.34 -12.90 1.64
C HIS A 240 -14.91 -14.37 1.56
N ASP A 241 -15.44 -15.12 0.61
CA ASP A 241 -15.08 -16.53 0.42
C ASP A 241 -13.68 -16.67 -0.16
N ILE A 242 -13.32 -15.83 -1.15
CA ILE A 242 -11.96 -15.76 -1.70
C ILE A 242 -10.94 -15.44 -0.61
N TYR A 243 -11.25 -14.46 0.24
CA TYR A 243 -10.39 -14.07 1.35
C TYR A 243 -10.15 -15.26 2.29
N ASN A 244 -11.23 -15.91 2.77
CA ASN A 244 -11.13 -17.02 3.72
C ASN A 244 -10.44 -18.27 3.16
N GLN A 245 -10.53 -18.52 1.85
CA GLN A 245 -9.80 -19.61 1.19
C GLN A 245 -8.28 -19.37 1.15
N GLY A 246 -7.86 -18.11 1.28
CA GLY A 246 -6.48 -17.70 1.45
C GLY A 246 -5.63 -17.68 0.17
N PRO A 247 -4.34 -17.31 0.31
CA PRO A 247 -3.48 -16.97 -0.82
C PRO A 247 -3.32 -18.08 -1.86
N SER A 248 -3.13 -19.33 -1.42
CA SER A 248 -2.87 -20.44 -2.33
C SER A 248 -4.05 -20.78 -3.24
N VAL A 249 -5.27 -20.71 -2.70
CA VAL A 249 -6.48 -21.02 -3.46
C VAL A 249 -6.80 -19.89 -4.43
N MET A 250 -6.70 -18.63 -3.98
CA MET A 250 -6.86 -17.48 -4.88
C MET A 250 -5.87 -17.54 -6.05
N ALA A 251 -4.59 -17.80 -5.78
CA ALA A 251 -3.58 -17.88 -6.84
C ALA A 251 -3.85 -19.03 -7.83
N LEU A 252 -4.38 -20.17 -7.37
CA LEU A 252 -4.79 -21.28 -8.24
C LEU A 252 -5.94 -20.84 -9.15
N ASN A 253 -7.00 -20.28 -8.58
CA ASN A 253 -8.18 -19.83 -9.34
C ASN A 253 -7.86 -18.73 -10.36
N ILE A 254 -6.83 -17.90 -10.12
CA ILE A 254 -6.38 -16.88 -11.07
C ILE A 254 -5.75 -17.51 -12.32
N ILE A 255 -5.02 -18.62 -12.15
CA ILE A 255 -4.21 -19.21 -13.22
C ILE A 255 -4.84 -20.41 -13.90
N GLU A 256 -6.02 -20.86 -13.49
CA GLU A 256 -6.83 -21.85 -14.22
C GLU A 256 -7.50 -21.20 -15.43
#